data_AF-A0A2X3H4W9-F1
#
_entry.id   AF-A0A2X3H4W9-F1
#
_cell.length_a   1.000
_cell.length_b   1.000
_cell.length_c   1.000
_cell.angle_alpha   90.00
_cell.angle_beta   90.00
_cell.angle_gamma   90.00
#
_symmetry.space_group_name_H-M   'P 1'
#
loop_
_entity.id
_entity.type
_entity.pdbx_description
1 polymer ?
#
loop_
_entity_poly.entity_id
_entity_poly.type
_entity_poly.pdbx_seq_one_letter_code
_entity_poly.pdbx_strand_id
1 'polypeptide(L)'
;MRARACSVTTAAPGGFIRWLEQGKRHPLDRSQWMMSFSAPDGRTLQWVLRSQLGSGPLALLALRGLTLPDQIFTVDAAESAQALTTGVGNSDMDEME
;
A
#
# COMPACT_ATOMS: atom_id res chain seq x y z
N MET A 1 36.13 -6.48 3.75
CA MET A 1 34.96 -7.35 4.04
C MET A 1 34.09 -7.38 2.80
N ARG A 2 34.08 -8.49 2.05
CA ARG A 2 33.19 -8.63 0.90
C ARG A 2 31.82 -9.05 1.43
N ALA A 3 30.81 -8.20 1.25
CA ALA A 3 29.43 -8.61 1.42
C ALA A 3 29.18 -9.75 0.44
N ARG A 4 29.16 -10.98 0.96
CA ARG A 4 28.57 -12.09 0.23
C ARG A 4 27.11 -11.71 0.05
N ALA A 5 26.75 -11.32 -1.16
CA ALA A 5 25.36 -11.24 -1.57
C ALA A 5 24.69 -12.53 -1.07
N CYS A 6 23.66 -12.41 -0.23
CA CYS A 6 22.73 -13.52 -0.02
C CYS A 6 22.37 -14.01 -1.42
N SER A 7 22.82 -15.22 -1.75
CA SER A 7 22.65 -15.84 -3.04
C SER A 7 21.17 -16.17 -3.21
N VAL A 8 20.40 -15.16 -3.61
CA VAL A 8 19.14 -15.33 -4.32
C VAL A 8 19.47 -15.04 -5.76
N THR A 9 19.33 -16.04 -6.62
CA THR A 9 19.68 -15.98 -8.05
C THR A 9 19.18 -14.68 -8.68
N THR A 10 20.14 -13.83 -9.03
CA THR A 10 19.93 -12.46 -9.53
C THR A 10 19.56 -12.51 -11.01
N ALA A 11 18.26 -12.53 -11.33
CA ALA A 11 17.79 -12.30 -12.71
C ALA A 11 16.36 -11.75 -12.76
N ALA A 12 15.98 -10.83 -11.86
CA ALA A 12 14.71 -10.12 -11.98
C ALA A 12 14.85 -8.65 -11.53
N PRO A 13 14.26 -7.67 -12.27
CA PRO A 13 14.27 -6.25 -11.91
C PRO A 13 13.78 -5.91 -10.50
N GLY A 14 13.04 -6.82 -9.83
CA GLY A 14 12.50 -6.65 -8.48
C GLY A 14 13.35 -7.22 -7.32
N GLY A 15 14.60 -7.64 -7.58
CA GLY A 15 15.43 -8.32 -6.57
C GLY A 15 15.67 -7.50 -5.29
N PHE A 16 15.75 -6.17 -5.40
CA PHE A 16 16.00 -5.29 -4.25
C PHE A 16 14.81 -5.24 -3.27
N ILE A 17 13.58 -5.10 -3.78
CA ILE A 17 12.39 -5.04 -2.92
C ILE A 17 12.16 -6.38 -2.21
N ARG A 18 12.36 -7.49 -2.91
CA ARG A 18 12.32 -8.83 -2.30
C ARG A 18 13.39 -9.04 -1.25
N TRP A 19 14.57 -8.45 -1.42
CA TRP A 19 15.60 -8.47 -0.38
C TRP A 19 15.16 -7.65 0.84
N LEU A 20 14.66 -6.43 0.66
CA LEU A 20 14.15 -5.60 1.76
C LEU A 20 13.04 -6.28 2.56
N GLU A 21 12.19 -7.05 1.91
CA GLU A 21 11.10 -7.80 2.52
C GLU A 21 11.59 -8.84 3.56
N GLN A 22 12.72 -9.50 3.29
CA GLN A 22 13.26 -10.56 4.15
C GLN A 22 13.85 -10.03 5.46
N GLY A 23 14.16 -8.74 5.52
CA GLY A 23 14.81 -8.11 6.65
C GLY A 23 13.81 -7.59 7.69
N LYS A 24 14.18 -7.70 8.96
CA LYS A 24 13.51 -6.96 10.03
C LYS A 24 13.86 -5.47 9.90
N ARG A 25 12.86 -4.61 10.07
CA ARG A 25 12.95 -3.16 9.86
C ARG A 25 12.72 -2.44 11.19
N HIS A 26 13.65 -1.58 11.57
CA HIS A 26 13.52 -0.73 12.75
C HIS A 26 13.86 0.73 12.37
N PRO A 27 12.96 1.71 12.60
CA PRO A 27 13.25 3.11 12.30
C PRO A 27 14.37 3.62 13.23
N LEU A 28 15.34 4.32 12.67
CA LEU A 28 16.38 5.01 13.44
C LEU A 28 16.13 6.53 13.48
N ASP A 29 15.72 7.08 12.35
CA ASP A 29 15.41 8.50 12.14
C ASP A 29 14.39 8.63 10.98
N ARG A 30 13.96 9.85 10.62
CA ARG A 30 12.93 10.12 9.61
C ARG A 30 13.22 9.50 8.23
N SER A 31 14.49 9.41 7.84
CA SER A 31 14.93 8.84 6.55
C SER A 31 15.97 7.72 6.71
N GLN A 32 16.11 7.17 7.93
CA GLN A 32 17.08 6.11 8.22
C GLN A 32 16.42 4.92 8.91
N TRP A 33 16.76 3.73 8.43
CA TRP A 33 16.19 2.48 8.89
C TRP A 33 17.27 1.45 9.14
N MET A 34 17.25 0.81 10.31
CA MET A 34 18.05 -0.37 10.58
C MET A 34 17.37 -1.59 9.97
N MET A 35 18.11 -2.29 9.13
CA MET A 35 17.74 -3.57 8.55
C MET A 35 18.51 -4.68 9.25
N SER A 36 17.84 -5.72 9.71
CA SER A 36 18.47 -6.90 10.33
C SER A 36 18.08 -8.18 9.60
N PHE A 37 19.06 -8.96 9.18
CA PHE A 37 18.89 -10.23 8.46
C PHE A 37 19.57 -11.36 9.22
N SER A 38 18.89 -12.49 9.37
CA SER A 38 19.49 -13.70 9.91
C SER A 38 20.25 -14.43 8.79
N ALA A 39 21.55 -14.57 8.95
CA ALA A 39 22.37 -15.34 8.03
C ALA A 39 22.33 -16.85 8.40
N PRO A 40 22.57 -17.76 7.43
CA PRO A 40 22.57 -19.20 7.68
C PRO A 40 23.63 -19.67 8.69
N ASP A 41 24.65 -18.85 8.94
CA ASP A 41 25.70 -19.10 9.93
C ASP A 41 25.29 -18.70 11.37
N GLY A 42 24.03 -18.31 11.57
CA GLY A 42 23.49 -17.89 12.86
C GLY A 42 23.83 -16.45 13.24
N ARG A 43 24.55 -15.70 12.39
CA ARG A 43 24.88 -14.29 12.66
C ARG A 43 23.78 -13.37 12.15
N THR A 44 23.64 -12.22 12.79
CA THR A 44 22.75 -11.15 12.31
C THR A 44 23.55 -10.15 11.50
N LEU A 45 23.15 -9.94 10.25
CA LEU A 45 23.66 -8.88 9.38
C LEU A 45 22.82 -7.62 9.62
N GLN A 46 23.48 -6.53 10.00
CA GLN A 46 22.84 -5.23 10.23
C GLN A 46 23.29 -4.21 9.17
N TRP A 47 22.33 -3.51 8.59
CA TRP A 47 22.55 -2.51 7.54
C TRP A 47 21.71 -1.27 7.80
N VAL A 48 22.28 -0.08 7.61
CA VAL A 48 21.51 1.17 7.64
C VAL A 48 21.05 1.50 6.22
N LEU A 49 19.74 1.44 6.01
CA LEU A 49 19.10 1.93 4.79
C LEU A 49 18.83 3.42 4.95
N ARG A 50 19.33 4.22 4.00
CA ARG A 50 19.07 5.65 3.92
C ARG A 50 18.22 5.96 2.71
N SER A 51 17.06 6.56 2.93
CA SER A 51 16.18 7.08 1.90
C SER A 51 16.42 8.57 1.71
N GLN A 52 16.04 9.11 0.55
CA GLN A 52 16.00 10.56 0.37
C GLN A 52 14.80 11.17 1.13
N LEU A 53 13.68 10.45 1.18
CA LEU A 53 12.44 10.90 1.81
C LEU A 53 11.74 9.74 2.52
N GLY A 54 11.36 9.96 3.78
CA GLY A 54 10.50 9.05 4.56
C GLY A 54 11.00 7.61 4.58
N SER A 55 10.12 6.64 4.36
CA SER A 55 10.49 5.22 4.31
C SER A 55 11.12 4.79 2.96
N GLY A 56 11.16 5.68 1.96
CA GLY A 56 11.71 5.44 0.64
C GLY A 56 11.21 4.12 0.01
N PRO A 57 12.10 3.22 -0.43
CA PRO A 57 11.69 1.97 -1.09
C PRO A 57 10.96 1.00 -0.15
N LEU A 58 11.02 1.18 1.16
CA LEU A 58 10.24 0.38 2.11
C LEU A 58 8.74 0.65 1.99
N ALA A 59 8.33 1.82 1.49
CA ALA A 59 6.92 2.13 1.25
C ALA A 59 6.26 1.14 0.28
N LEU A 60 7.02 0.61 -0.70
CA LEU A 60 6.52 -0.38 -1.65
C LEU A 60 6.15 -1.70 -0.97
N LEU A 61 6.76 -2.02 0.18
CA LEU A 61 6.38 -3.21 0.96
C LEU A 61 5.01 -3.05 1.62
N ALA A 62 4.57 -1.83 1.91
CA ALA A 62 3.25 -1.57 2.49
C ALA A 62 2.11 -1.72 1.46
N LEU A 63 2.42 -1.63 0.16
CA LEU A 63 1.46 -1.85 -0.92
C LEU A 63 1.17 -3.34 -1.16
N ARG A 64 1.85 -4.25 -0.47
CA ARG A 64 1.64 -5.69 -0.58
C ARG A 64 0.28 -6.07 0.00
N GLY A 65 -0.55 -6.73 -0.81
CA GLY A 65 -1.89 -7.13 -0.39
C GLY A 65 -2.90 -5.99 -0.39
N LEU A 66 -2.56 -4.84 -0.99
CA LEU A 66 -3.53 -3.79 -1.25
C LEU A 66 -4.56 -4.31 -2.25
N THR A 67 -5.80 -4.46 -1.80
CA THR A 67 -6.96 -4.75 -2.64
C THR A 67 -7.70 -3.46 -2.88
N LEU A 68 -8.00 -3.18 -4.14
CA LEU A 68 -8.86 -2.06 -4.48
C LEU A 68 -10.30 -2.43 -4.13
N PRO A 69 -11.09 -1.49 -3.56
CA PRO A 69 -12.50 -1.72 -3.32
C PRO A 69 -13.25 -1.89 -4.65
N ASP A 70 -14.20 -2.81 -4.68
CA ASP A 70 -15.03 -3.09 -5.87
C ASP A 70 -16.01 -1.95 -6.17
N GLN A 71 -16.32 -1.11 -5.18
CA GLN A 71 -17.24 0.02 -5.29
C GLN A 71 -16.64 1.26 -4.63
N ILE A 72 -16.71 2.39 -5.36
CA ILE A 72 -16.21 3.69 -4.87
C ILE A 72 -17.32 4.46 -4.13
N PHE A 73 -18.57 4.25 -4.52
CA PHE A 73 -19.74 4.86 -3.91
C PHE A 73 -20.68 3.76 -3.41
N THR A 74 -21.19 3.92 -2.19
CA THR A 74 -22.32 3.12 -1.70
C THR A 74 -23.56 3.97 -1.84
N VAL A 75 -24.51 3.53 -2.65
CA VAL A 75 -25.82 4.18 -2.74
C VAL A 75 -26.76 3.42 -1.83
N ASP A 76 -27.31 4.09 -0.81
CA ASP A 76 -28.37 3.50 -0.02
C ASP A 76 -29.62 3.40 -0.90
N ALA A 77 -30.10 2.18 -1.12
CA ALA A 77 -31.24 1.93 -2.00
C ALA A 77 -32.51 2.63 -1.50
N ALA A 78 -32.63 2.85 -0.18
CA ALA A 78 -33.76 3.58 0.40
C ALA A 78 -33.69 5.05 0.01
N GLU A 79 -32.54 5.73 0.13
CA GLU A 79 -32.38 7.14 -0.25
C GLU A 79 -32.51 7.35 -1.77
N SER A 80 -32.01 6.41 -2.56
CA SER A 80 -32.15 6.42 -4.04
C SER A 80 -33.61 6.35 -4.48
N ALA A 81 -34.42 5.54 -3.80
CA ALA A 81 -35.85 5.42 -4.05
C ALA A 81 -36.62 6.69 -3.65
N GLN A 82 -36.20 7.36 -2.57
CA GLN A 82 -36.77 8.66 -2.17
C GLN A 82 -36.45 9.76 -3.19
N ALA A 83 -35.24 9.76 -3.77
CA ALA A 83 -34.88 10.71 -4.83
C ALA A 83 -35.70 10.50 -6.11
N LEU A 84 -35.97 9.24 -6.49
CA LEU A 84 -36.81 8.91 -7.66
C LEU A 84 -38.29 9.28 -7.44
N THR A 85 -38.84 9.05 -6.23
CA THR A 85 -40.25 9.38 -5.94
C THR A 85 -40.48 10.90 -5.83
N THR A 86 -39.49 11.66 -5.36
CA THR A 86 -39.60 13.13 -5.24
C THR A 86 -39.49 13.84 -6.60
N GLY A 87 -38.88 13.19 -7.60
CA GLY A 87 -38.83 13.69 -8.98
C GLY A 87 -40.10 13.42 -9.82
N VAL A 88 -41.00 12.53 -9.36
CA VAL A 88 -42.22 12.12 -10.09
C VAL A 88 -43.47 12.91 -9.65
N GLY A 89 -43.39 13.74 -8.61
CA GLY A 89 -44.51 14.49 -8.05
C GLY A 89 -44.67 15.95 -8.53
N ASN A 90 -44.00 16.37 -9.61
CA ASN A 90 -43.99 17.78 -10.03
C ASN A 90 -44.62 18.06 -11.41
N SER A 91 -45.44 17.14 -11.91
CA SER A 91 -46.36 17.40 -13.03
C SER A 91 -47.79 17.32 -12.52
N ASP A 92 -48.14 18.20 -11.57
CA ASP A 92 -49.53 18.51 -11.29
C ASP A 92 -49.94 19.70 -12.14
N MET A 93 -51.09 19.52 -12.76
CA MET A 93 -51.65 20.24 -13.87
C MET A 93 -52.53 21.36 -13.29
N ASP A 94 -51.98 22.56 -13.04
CA ASP A 94 -52.78 23.77 -12.82
C ASP A 94 -53.24 24.27 -14.21
N GLU A 95 -54.35 23.78 -14.75
CA GLU A 95 -55.74 24.15 -14.45
C GLU A 95 -56.11 25.52 -15.02
N MET A 96 -57.21 25.50 -15.75
CA MET A 96 -57.73 26.46 -16.71
C MET A 96 -58.42 27.64 -16.01
N GLU A 97 -58.17 28.86 -16.49
CA GLU A 97 -59.16 29.93 -16.82
C GLU A 97 -58.42 31.20 -17.29
#